data_AF-A0A438IT01-F1
#
_entry.id   AF-A0A438IT01-F1
#
_cell.length_a   1.000
_cell.length_b   1.000
_cell.length_c   1.000
_cell.angle_alpha   90.00
_cell.angle_beta   90.00
_cell.angle_gamma   90.00
#
_symmetry.space_group_name_H-M   'P 1'
#
loop_
_entity.id
_entity.type
_entity.pdbx_description
1 polymer ?
#
loop_
_entity_poly.entity_id
_entity_poly.type
_entity_poly.pdbx_seq_one_letter_code
_entity_poly.pdbx_strand_id
1 'polypeptide(L)'
;MSMSKNAWVSEVWNLVGNGIGWTPLFARAFNDWEIDLVERLLQKIQAFRVQREKEDKVIWTASNNGAFSVRSLYSMMEPGGLSLFPSERIWRARVPPKVAFFAWEASWVKF
;
A
#
# COMPACT_ATOMS: atom_id res chain seq x y z
N MET A 1 -9.49 -10.66 8.48
CA MET A 1 -10.43 -10.87 7.36
C MET A 1 -11.45 -9.75 7.37
N SER A 2 -11.71 -9.08 6.25
CA SER A 2 -12.79 -8.07 6.17
C SER A 2 -14.16 -8.76 6.29
N MET A 3 -15.11 -8.14 6.98
CA MET A 3 -16.51 -8.61 7.01
C MET A 3 -17.18 -8.48 5.63
N SER A 4 -16.72 -7.52 4.82
CA SER A 4 -17.25 -7.27 3.48
C SER A 4 -16.08 -7.15 2.49
N LYS A 5 -15.65 -8.28 1.93
CA LYS A 5 -14.54 -8.31 0.96
C LYS A 5 -14.86 -7.63 -0.36
N ASN A 6 -16.14 -7.42 -0.64
CA ASN A 6 -16.65 -6.84 -1.89
C ASN A 6 -17.32 -5.47 -1.67
N ALA A 7 -17.20 -4.88 -0.48
CA ALA A 7 -17.78 -3.57 -0.22
C ALA A 7 -16.99 -2.48 -0.92
N TRP A 8 -17.71 -1.51 -1.48
CA TRP A 8 -17.14 -0.32 -2.08
C TRP A 8 -16.74 0.68 -1.00
N VAL A 9 -15.72 1.49 -1.27
CA VAL A 9 -15.27 2.54 -0.34
C VAL A 9 -16.42 3.51 0.01
N SER A 10 -17.30 3.75 -0.94
CA SER A 10 -18.52 4.56 -0.80
C SER A 10 -19.57 3.99 0.15
N GLU A 11 -19.59 2.67 0.37
CA GLU A 11 -20.54 1.98 1.25
C GLU A 11 -20.09 2.04 2.71
N VAL A 12 -18.79 2.22 2.96
CA VAL A 12 -18.21 2.39 4.31
C VAL A 12 -18.24 3.86 4.77
N TRP A 13 -18.61 4.77 3.86
CA TRP A 13 -18.76 6.19 4.11
C TRP A 13 -20.23 6.55 4.41
N ASN A 14 -20.52 6.75 5.70
CA ASN A 14 -21.86 7.03 6.18
C ASN A 14 -22.25 8.51 5.98
N LEU A 15 -23.45 8.74 5.44
CA LEU A 15 -24.14 10.05 5.39
C LEU A 15 -25.24 10.16 6.45
N VAL A 16 -25.45 9.14 7.28
CA VAL A 16 -26.62 9.06 8.15
C VAL A 16 -26.38 9.89 9.41
N GLY A 17 -26.88 11.13 9.39
CA GLY A 17 -26.90 12.07 10.52
C GLY A 17 -26.03 13.33 10.31
N ASN A 18 -26.03 14.21 11.32
CA ASN A 18 -25.32 15.51 11.34
C ASN A 18 -23.77 15.44 11.19
N GLY A 19 -23.21 14.27 10.93
CA GLY A 19 -21.77 14.03 10.76
C GLY A 19 -21.50 13.27 9.47
N ILE A 20 -20.84 13.94 8.52
CA ILE A 20 -20.26 13.31 7.33
C ILE A 20 -18.94 12.67 7.76
N GLY A 21 -18.79 11.33 7.72
CA GLY A 21 -17.57 10.69 8.21
C GLY A 21 -17.40 9.20 7.91
N TRP A 22 -16.17 8.71 8.07
CA TRP A 22 -15.84 7.27 7.93
C TRP A 22 -16.35 6.51 9.14
N THR A 23 -17.05 5.40 8.92
CA THR A 23 -17.43 4.47 10.00
C THR A 23 -17.05 3.05 9.59
N PRO A 24 -15.76 2.70 9.62
CA PRO A 24 -15.32 1.37 9.24
C PRO A 24 -15.82 0.31 10.23
N LEU A 25 -16.34 -0.80 9.70
CA LEU A 25 -16.70 -1.97 10.48
C LEU A 25 -15.50 -2.93 10.53
N PHE A 26 -15.08 -3.27 11.74
CA PHE A 26 -13.95 -4.18 11.97
C PHE A 26 -14.45 -5.58 12.31
N ALA A 27 -13.83 -6.60 11.73
CA ALA A 27 -14.22 -7.99 11.91
C ALA A 27 -13.89 -8.58 13.28
N ARG A 28 -13.06 -7.89 14.07
CA ARG A 28 -12.71 -8.26 15.44
C ARG A 28 -12.47 -7.01 16.28
N ALA A 29 -12.51 -7.18 17.58
CA ALA A 29 -12.00 -6.18 18.51
C ALA A 29 -10.47 -6.02 18.37
N PHE A 30 -9.98 -4.85 18.74
CA PHE A 30 -8.56 -4.52 18.77
C PHE A 30 -7.96 -4.83 20.13
N ASN A 31 -6.66 -5.14 20.13
CA ASN A 31 -5.88 -5.19 21.36
C ASN A 31 -5.43 -3.77 21.75
N ASP A 32 -5.06 -3.56 23.01
CA ASP A 32 -4.66 -2.24 23.53
C ASP A 32 -3.50 -1.62 22.73
N TRP A 33 -2.53 -2.42 22.28
CA TRP A 33 -1.40 -1.94 21.49
C TRP A 33 -1.75 -1.56 20.04
N GLU A 34 -2.92 -1.95 19.55
CA GLU A 34 -3.41 -1.61 18.19
C GLU A 34 -4.23 -0.32 18.19
N ILE A 35 -4.72 0.13 19.36
CA ILE A 35 -5.64 1.26 19.47
C ILE A 35 -5.04 2.55 18.90
N ASP A 36 -3.80 2.88 19.26
CA ASP A 36 -3.12 4.08 18.75
C ASP A 36 -2.93 4.04 17.22
N LEU A 37 -2.66 2.87 16.65
CA LEU A 37 -2.57 2.70 15.18
C LEU A 37 -3.93 2.91 14.51
N VAL A 38 -4.99 2.37 15.10
CA VAL A 38 -6.37 2.53 14.60
C VAL A 38 -6.81 3.98 14.70
N GLU A 39 -6.51 4.67 15.80
CA GLU A 39 -6.86 6.08 15.97
C GLU A 39 -6.16 6.96 14.91
N ARG A 40 -4.86 6.77 14.70
CA ARG A 40 -4.11 7.49 13.66
C ARG A 40 -4.66 7.20 12.27
N LEU A 41 -5.03 5.95 12.00
CA LEU A 41 -5.67 5.57 10.74
C LEU A 41 -7.00 6.31 10.57
N LEU A 42 -7.87 6.29 11.58
CA LEU A 42 -9.16 6.97 11.57
C LEU A 42 -8.99 8.48 11.32
N GLN A 43 -8.11 9.14 12.07
CA GLN A 43 -7.80 10.56 11.86
C GLN A 43 -7.34 10.85 10.43
N LYS A 44 -6.48 10.00 9.88
CA LYS A 44 -5.97 10.15 8.51
C LYS A 44 -7.07 9.98 7.47
N ILE A 45 -7.96 9.00 7.62
CA ILE A 45 -9.05 8.80 6.66
C ILE A 45 -10.11 9.89 6.78
N GLN A 46 -10.44 10.41 7.97
CA GLN A 46 -11.42 11.50 8.15
C GLN A 46 -11.07 12.77 7.37
N ALA A 47 -9.80 13.00 7.04
CA ALA A 47 -9.39 14.10 6.17
C ALA A 47 -9.86 13.95 4.70
N PHE A 48 -10.20 12.73 4.27
CA PHE A 48 -10.63 12.43 2.91
C PHE A 48 -12.15 12.29 2.81
N ARG A 49 -12.74 12.97 1.83
CA ARG A 49 -14.14 12.82 1.45
C ARG A 49 -14.28 11.89 0.26
N VAL A 50 -15.18 10.91 0.35
CA VAL A 50 -15.43 9.95 -0.73
C VAL A 50 -16.30 10.57 -1.82
N GLN A 51 -15.86 10.47 -3.08
CA GLN A 51 -16.66 10.82 -4.26
C GLN A 51 -17.45 9.60 -4.73
N ARG A 52 -18.77 9.57 -4.47
CA ARG A 52 -19.65 8.43 -4.77
C ARG A 52 -19.89 8.19 -6.26
N GLU A 53 -19.63 9.20 -7.09
CA GLU A 53 -19.90 9.20 -8.53
C GLU A 53 -18.78 8.54 -9.36
N LYS A 54 -17.66 8.19 -8.72
CA LYS A 54 -16.52 7.56 -9.38
C LYS A 54 -16.26 6.18 -8.82
N GLU A 55 -15.88 5.28 -9.72
CA GLU A 55 -15.38 3.97 -9.36
C GLU A 55 -14.02 4.06 -8.66
N ASP A 56 -13.80 3.17 -7.70
CA ASP A 56 -12.55 3.09 -6.95
C ASP A 56 -11.39 2.77 -7.89
N LYS A 57 -10.34 3.59 -7.85
CA LYS A 57 -9.13 3.40 -8.67
C LYS A 57 -7.91 3.27 -7.78
N VAL A 58 -7.13 2.22 -8.04
CA VAL A 58 -5.79 2.08 -7.46
C VAL A 58 -4.85 3.01 -8.22
N ILE A 59 -4.29 4.00 -7.52
CA ILE A 59 -3.37 4.99 -8.09
C ILE A 59 -1.99 4.76 -7.50
N TRP A 60 -0.99 4.63 -8.36
CA TRP A 60 0.41 4.54 -7.97
C TRP A 60 0.98 5.94 -7.72
N THR A 61 1.23 6.29 -6.46
CA THR A 61 1.67 7.64 -6.06
C THR A 61 3.11 7.96 -6.46
N ALA A 62 3.93 6.95 -6.74
CA ALA A 62 5.31 7.12 -7.21
C ALA A 62 5.42 7.41 -8.72
N SER A 63 4.28 7.59 -9.42
CA SER A 63 4.26 8.01 -10.81
C SER A 63 3.30 9.19 -11.00
N ASN A 64 3.69 10.15 -11.84
CA ASN A 64 2.90 11.35 -12.15
C ASN A 64 1.58 11.04 -12.86
N ASN A 65 1.53 9.95 -13.63
CA ASN A 65 0.35 9.49 -14.35
C ASN A 65 -0.52 8.52 -13.54
N GLY A 66 -0.12 8.23 -12.29
CA GLY A 66 -0.84 7.29 -11.42
C GLY A 66 -0.74 5.82 -11.83
N ALA A 67 0.00 5.49 -12.90
CA ALA A 67 0.16 4.13 -13.38
C ALA A 67 1.33 3.44 -12.66
N PHE A 68 1.14 2.17 -12.34
CA PHE A 68 2.22 1.33 -11.84
C PHE A 68 3.24 1.04 -12.95
N SER A 69 4.52 1.08 -12.61
CA SER A 69 5.57 0.54 -13.45
C SER A 69 6.68 -0.03 -12.58
N VAL A 70 7.35 -1.08 -13.07
CA VAL A 70 8.52 -1.65 -12.39
C VAL A 70 9.60 -0.57 -12.19
N ARG A 71 9.76 0.32 -13.16
CA ARG A 71 10.71 1.44 -13.09
C ARG A 71 10.39 2.41 -11.95
N SER A 72 9.14 2.87 -11.84
CA SER A 72 8.72 3.80 -10.77
C SER A 72 8.76 3.16 -9.39
N LEU A 73 8.52 1.84 -9.29
CA LEU A 73 8.72 1.07 -8.07
C LEU A 73 10.19 1.12 -7.62
N TYR A 74 11.12 0.74 -8.49
CA TYR A 74 12.55 0.79 -8.15
C TYR A 74 13.04 2.20 -7.83
N SER A 75 12.59 3.22 -8.57
CA SER A 75 12.95 4.62 -8.29
C SER A 75 12.45 5.11 -6.93
N MET A 76 11.29 4.66 -6.46
CA MET A 76 10.80 4.97 -5.10
C MET A 76 11.58 4.23 -4.01
N MET A 77 12.11 3.05 -4.33
CA MET A 77 12.80 2.16 -3.40
C MET A 77 14.30 2.48 -3.27
N GLU A 78 14.86 3.37 -4.09
CA GLU A 78 16.22 3.89 -3.93
C GLU A 78 16.22 5.12 -2.99
N PRO A 79 16.69 5.00 -1.75
CA PRO A 79 16.91 6.15 -0.90
C PRO A 79 18.17 6.85 -1.42
N GLY A 80 18.01 7.97 -2.14
CA GLY A 80 19.10 8.89 -2.44
C GLY A 80 20.14 8.40 -3.46
N GLY A 81 19.74 7.66 -4.49
CA GLY A 81 20.61 7.36 -5.65
C GLY A 81 21.85 6.51 -5.34
N LEU A 82 21.95 5.94 -4.14
CA LEU A 82 22.98 4.95 -3.83
C LEU A 82 22.45 3.56 -4.17
N SER A 83 23.05 2.99 -5.21
CA SER A 83 23.04 1.59 -5.61
C SER A 83 23.52 0.68 -4.46
N LEU A 84 22.77 0.61 -3.35
CA LEU A 84 22.98 -0.38 -2.30
C LEU A 84 22.41 -1.74 -2.70
N PHE A 85 21.51 -1.75 -3.69
CA PHE A 85 20.93 -2.98 -4.20
C PHE A 85 21.76 -3.51 -5.37
N PRO A 86 22.39 -4.70 -5.26
CA PRO A 86 23.28 -5.24 -6.28
C PRO A 86 22.51 -5.85 -7.46
N SER A 87 21.40 -5.22 -7.90
CA SER A 87 20.57 -5.70 -9.01
C SER A 87 21.39 -5.96 -10.26
N GLU A 88 22.29 -5.05 -10.60
CA GLU A 88 23.13 -5.19 -11.79
C GLU A 88 24.05 -6.42 -11.69
N ARG A 89 24.61 -6.70 -10.52
CA ARG A 89 25.46 -7.88 -10.29
C ARG A 89 24.66 -9.18 -10.35
N ILE A 90 23.43 -9.17 -9.84
CA ILE A 90 22.56 -10.35 -9.80
C ILE A 90 22.05 -10.69 -11.20
N TRP A 91 21.59 -9.69 -11.96
CA TRP A 91 21.01 -9.91 -13.29
C TRP A 91 22.04 -10.05 -14.40
N ARG A 92 23.28 -9.55 -14.24
CA ARG A 92 24.38 -9.76 -15.20
C ARG A 92 25.19 -11.04 -14.95
N ALA A 93 24.99 -11.72 -13.82
CA ALA A 93 25.63 -12.99 -13.56
C ALA A 93 25.16 -14.04 -14.58
N ARG A 94 26.11 -14.82 -15.13
CA ARG A 94 25.81 -15.96 -16.04
C ARG A 94 25.33 -17.17 -15.24
N VAL A 95 24.23 -17.00 -14.50
CA VAL A 95 23.60 -18.03 -13.67
C VAL A 95 22.18 -18.32 -14.16
N PRO A 96 21.61 -19.50 -13.86
CA PRO A 96 20.22 -19.77 -14.18
C PRO A 96 19.29 -18.71 -13.57
N PRO A 97 18.20 -18.30 -14.25
CA PRO A 97 17.29 -17.26 -13.78
C PRO A 97 16.74 -17.50 -12.37
N LYS A 98 16.52 -18.78 -12.02
CA LYS A 98 16.04 -19.19 -10.70
C LYS A 98 17.04 -18.86 -9.58
N VAL A 99 18.34 -18.94 -9.85
CA VAL A 99 19.41 -18.62 -8.89
C VAL A 99 19.54 -17.09 -8.73
N ALA A 100 19.45 -16.35 -9.84
CA ALA A 100 19.42 -14.88 -9.79
C ALA A 100 18.21 -14.37 -8.99
N PHE A 101 17.03 -15.00 -9.15
CA PHE A 101 15.83 -14.67 -8.39
C PHE A 101 16.02 -14.88 -6.87
N PHE A 102 16.58 -16.02 -6.44
CA PHE A 102 16.84 -16.24 -5.01
C PHE A 102 17.89 -15.29 -4.44
N ALA A 103 18.93 -14.96 -5.20
CA ALA A 103 19.92 -13.97 -4.79
C ALA A 103 19.30 -12.57 -4.67
N TRP A 104 18.36 -12.22 -5.56
CA TRP A 104 17.58 -10.99 -5.51
C TRP A 104 16.71 -10.92 -4.25
N GLU A 105 15.98 -11.98 -3.93
CA GLU A 105 15.22 -12.04 -2.67
C GLU A 105 16.12 -11.94 -1.43
N ALA A 106 17.20 -12.73 -1.38
CA ALA A 106 18.10 -12.77 -0.23
C ALA A 106 18.85 -11.45 0.02
N SER A 107 19.10 -10.66 -1.03
CA SER A 107 19.75 -9.35 -0.91
C SER A 107 18.77 -8.22 -0.55
N TRP A 108 17.47 -8.45 -0.68
CA TRP A 108 16.43 -7.48 -0.34
C TRP A 108 15.82 -7.69 1.05
N VAL A 109 15.78 -8.93 1.54
CA VAL A 109 15.30 -9.25 2.90
C VAL A 109 16.37 -8.81 3.91
N LYS A 110 16.30 -7.55 4.34
CA LYS A 110 17.01 -7.06 5.53
C LYS A 110 16.35 -7.68 6.76
N PHE A 111 17.15 -8.42 7.54
CA PHE A 111 16.86 -8.69 8.95
C PHE A 111 16.91 -7.39 9.76
#